data_AF-A0A3N4HEE7-F1
#
_entry.id   AF-A0A3N4HEE7-F1
#
_cell.length_a   1.000
_cell.length_b   1.000
_cell.length_c   1.000
_cell.angle_alpha   90.00
_cell.angle_beta   90.00
_cell.angle_gamma   90.00
#
_symmetry.space_group_name_H-M   'P 1'
#
loop_
_entity.id
_entity.type
_entity.pdbx_description
1 polymer ?
#
loop_
_entity_poly.entity_id
_entity_poly.type
_entity_poly.pdbx_seq_one_letter_code
_entity_poly.pdbx_strand_id
1 'polypeptide(L)'
;MTNEVELNINNKRPFSESDESSSKRPTLQPIAASLRESNLGLLESGDFSDLILRCEGESLKVHKAFLSPQSEFFRGCIQSGMKESATNEIVLVDENLKDVKLMLEYLYDGWFWEHESVPEKRDRWHCRCVYDKYVNPKEERTEEEKQKDPLIVCVRLYRLADKFGIPGLKKAVIKKFKQYKENNLEFNYSGELFPEERRSNILGQWHRLLDALEFCYSYLDDQPDANELADILLHPLAQAAPFLMDPKDKTKTAKYDFWESKGNLKALFSTSDCLTQRLNRSAQFASRLAILISWDSLKRIRVAEKDERLMDTENFRKETRKIFKVITTMLDDPPRIEALRCTSNSANGWDDEAERCNSTRPMVPVVETGLGDYAVGFECRECQWDEKPDTYLGQDDNDEEEEETDVD
;
A
#
# COMPACT_ATOMS: atom_id res chain seq x y z
N MET A 1 -19.53 85.61 47.24
CA MET A 1 -19.53 86.00 45.82
C MET A 1 -19.59 84.71 45.02
N THR A 2 -20.78 84.39 44.55
CA THR A 2 -21.13 83.23 43.74
C THR A 2 -20.67 83.47 42.30
N ASN A 3 -19.79 82.63 41.76
CA ASN A 3 -19.58 82.52 40.32
C ASN A 3 -20.42 81.34 39.82
N GLU A 4 -21.59 81.66 39.30
CA GLU A 4 -22.45 80.72 38.58
C GLU A 4 -21.81 80.44 37.21
N VAL A 5 -21.52 79.16 36.95
CA VAL A 5 -21.16 78.68 35.61
C VAL A 5 -22.46 78.31 34.93
N GLU A 6 -22.88 79.08 33.92
CA GLU A 6 -24.06 78.77 33.12
C GLU A 6 -23.90 77.39 32.44
N LEU A 7 -24.79 76.46 32.79
CA LEU A 7 -24.93 75.16 32.13
C LEU A 7 -25.93 75.30 30.98
N ASN A 8 -25.60 74.74 29.81
CA ASN A 8 -26.57 74.52 28.73
C ASN A 8 -27.67 73.54 29.20
N ILE A 9 -28.90 73.76 28.71
CA ILE A 9 -30.17 73.02 28.90
C ILE A 9 -30.05 71.47 28.90
N ASN A 10 -28.95 70.89 28.40
CA ASN A 10 -28.72 69.44 28.36
C ASN A 10 -27.56 68.90 29.24
N ASN A 11 -27.06 69.65 30.25
CA ASN A 11 -26.05 69.16 31.21
C ASN A 11 -24.80 68.52 30.57
N LYS A 12 -24.27 69.08 29.47
CA LYS A 12 -22.99 68.65 28.87
C LYS A 12 -21.95 69.78 28.90
N ARG A 13 -20.70 69.44 29.21
CA ARG A 13 -19.55 70.36 29.10
C ARG A 13 -19.31 70.76 27.64
N PRO A 14 -18.79 71.98 27.37
CA PRO A 14 -18.47 72.41 26.02
C PRO A 14 -17.37 71.52 25.42
N PHE A 15 -17.52 71.18 24.14
CA PHE A 15 -16.60 70.36 23.38
C PHE A 15 -15.31 71.15 23.11
N SER A 16 -14.17 70.68 23.61
CA SER A 16 -12.84 71.19 23.23
C SER A 16 -12.33 70.38 22.04
N GLU A 17 -12.07 71.05 20.92
CA GLU A 17 -11.43 70.49 19.72
C GLU A 17 -9.95 70.15 20.01
N SER A 18 -9.66 69.05 20.69
CA SER A 18 -8.28 68.53 20.79
C SER A 18 -8.17 67.05 21.19
N ASP A 19 -9.07 66.18 20.75
CA ASP A 19 -8.98 64.72 21.02
C ASP A 19 -9.10 63.88 19.72
N GLU A 20 -8.16 64.07 18.78
CA GLU A 20 -7.92 63.11 17.68
C GLU A 20 -6.99 61.96 18.13
N SER A 21 -7.37 61.26 19.19
CA SER A 21 -6.77 59.97 19.58
C SER A 21 -7.85 58.90 19.74
N SER A 22 -8.79 58.85 18.79
CA SER A 22 -9.70 57.71 18.70
C SER A 22 -8.93 56.51 18.16
N SER A 23 -8.64 55.57 19.06
CA SER A 23 -8.11 54.24 18.78
C SER A 23 -8.83 53.63 17.57
N LYS A 24 -8.13 53.45 16.45
CA LYS A 24 -8.63 52.65 15.32
C LYS A 24 -9.03 51.29 15.88
N ARG A 25 -10.33 50.97 15.90
CA ARG A 25 -10.80 49.62 16.25
C ARG A 25 -10.04 48.65 15.34
N PRO A 26 -9.40 47.61 15.89
CA PRO A 26 -8.79 46.58 15.07
C PRO A 26 -9.87 46.01 14.14
N THR A 27 -9.51 45.87 12.87
CA THR A 27 -10.37 45.26 11.84
C THR A 27 -10.81 43.90 12.36
N LEU A 28 -12.12 43.64 12.37
CA LEU A 28 -12.66 42.33 12.77
C LEU A 28 -12.11 41.27 11.81
N GLN A 29 -11.18 40.46 12.31
CA GLN A 29 -10.70 39.27 11.64
C GLN A 29 -11.90 38.32 11.46
N PRO A 30 -12.04 37.65 10.29
CA PRO A 30 -13.06 36.61 10.11
C PRO A 30 -12.93 35.56 11.21
N ILE A 31 -14.05 35.17 11.82
CA ILE A 31 -14.06 34.10 12.82
C ILE A 31 -13.83 32.78 12.06
N ALA A 32 -12.76 32.08 12.41
CA ALA A 32 -12.43 30.79 11.81
C ALA A 32 -13.57 29.76 12.00
N ALA A 33 -13.82 28.95 10.97
CA ALA A 33 -14.95 28.03 10.91
C ALA A 33 -14.69 26.70 11.64
N SER A 34 -13.43 26.39 11.98
CA SER A 34 -13.05 25.16 12.65
C SER A 34 -11.87 25.36 13.61
N LEU A 35 -11.73 24.47 14.60
CA LEU A 35 -10.58 24.47 15.52
C LEU A 35 -9.24 24.40 14.76
N ARG A 36 -9.19 23.59 13.70
CA ARG A 36 -8.03 23.47 12.81
C ARG A 36 -7.63 24.81 12.19
N GLU A 37 -8.60 25.49 11.59
CA GLU A 37 -8.39 26.79 10.96
C GLU A 37 -7.97 27.85 11.98
N SER A 38 -8.58 27.86 13.17
CA SER A 38 -8.18 28.73 14.27
C SER A 38 -6.73 28.50 14.69
N ASN A 39 -6.33 27.24 14.87
CA ASN A 39 -4.97 26.89 15.30
C ASN A 39 -3.92 27.28 14.25
N LEU A 40 -4.17 26.98 12.97
CA LEU A 40 -3.29 27.37 11.88
C LEU A 40 -3.19 28.90 11.75
N GLY A 41 -4.31 29.62 11.91
CA GLY A 41 -4.32 31.08 11.94
C GLY A 41 -3.44 31.66 13.05
N LEU A 42 -3.43 31.05 14.24
CA LEU A 42 -2.53 31.44 15.34
C LEU A 42 -1.05 31.22 15.00
N LEU A 43 -0.71 30.11 14.32
CA LEU A 43 0.66 29.85 13.87
C LEU A 43 1.10 30.87 12.81
N GLU A 44 0.22 31.22 11.87
CA GLU A 44 0.51 32.17 10.80
C GLU A 44 0.63 33.61 11.31
N SER A 45 -0.29 34.07 12.17
CA SER A 45 -0.25 35.43 12.71
C SER A 45 0.80 35.60 13.82
N GLY A 46 1.04 34.53 14.59
CA GLY A 46 1.87 34.58 15.80
C GLY A 46 1.22 35.33 16.96
N ASP A 47 -0.08 35.61 16.88
CA ASP A 47 -0.82 36.29 17.95
C ASP A 47 -0.83 35.45 19.21
N PHE A 48 -0.56 36.07 20.37
CA PHE A 48 -0.46 35.40 21.68
C PHE A 48 0.68 34.38 21.80
N SER A 49 1.65 34.39 20.87
CA SER A 49 2.86 33.59 20.99
C SER A 49 3.65 33.92 22.25
N ASP A 50 4.12 32.88 22.93
CA ASP A 50 4.85 32.93 24.19
C ASP A 50 6.22 32.24 24.10
N LEU A 51 6.63 31.87 22.88
CA LEU A 51 7.91 31.24 22.55
C LEU A 51 8.37 31.63 21.14
N ILE A 52 9.67 31.79 20.95
CA ILE A 52 10.31 32.03 19.65
C ILE A 52 11.24 30.87 19.32
N LEU A 53 11.07 30.27 18.13
CA LEU A 53 12.07 29.35 17.56
C LEU A 53 12.94 30.10 16.57
N ARG A 54 14.26 30.00 16.70
CA ARG A 54 15.19 30.50 15.70
C ARG A 54 15.72 29.36 14.85
N CYS A 55 15.58 29.45 13.54
CA CYS A 55 16.03 28.45 12.58
C CYS A 55 16.54 29.15 11.31
N GLU A 56 17.75 28.83 10.83
CA GLU A 56 18.37 29.46 9.64
C GLU A 56 18.31 31.01 9.64
N GLY A 57 18.39 31.64 10.82
CA GLY A 57 18.29 33.10 10.98
C GLY A 57 16.86 33.67 10.98
N GLU A 58 15.84 32.88 10.64
CA GLU A 58 14.44 33.26 10.80
C GLU A 58 13.94 33.07 12.23
N SER A 59 12.97 33.90 12.63
CA SER A 59 12.31 33.83 13.94
C SER A 59 10.85 33.42 13.77
N LEU A 60 10.50 32.24 14.25
CA LEU A 60 9.16 31.67 14.19
C LEU A 60 8.47 31.87 15.54
N LYS A 61 7.38 32.63 15.54
CA LYS A 61 6.54 32.84 16.73
C LYS A 61 5.64 31.63 16.93
N VAL A 62 5.73 31.00 18.09
CA VAL A 62 4.98 29.77 18.41
C VAL A 62 4.45 29.80 19.84
N HIS A 63 3.60 28.83 20.16
CA HIS A 63 2.93 28.72 21.44
C HIS A 63 3.38 27.46 22.17
N LYS A 64 3.83 27.62 23.42
CA LYS A 64 4.25 26.51 24.29
C LYS A 64 3.14 25.47 24.45
N ALA A 65 1.88 25.91 24.44
CA ALA A 65 0.71 25.06 24.60
C ALA A 65 0.56 23.99 23.50
N PHE A 66 1.02 24.26 22.27
CA PHE A 66 0.99 23.27 21.18
C PHE A 66 2.23 22.37 21.20
N LEU A 67 3.41 22.93 21.50
CA LEU A 67 4.68 22.20 21.41
C LEU A 67 4.92 21.27 22.62
N SER A 68 4.77 21.79 23.85
CA SER A 68 5.11 21.08 25.09
C SER A 68 4.36 19.76 25.33
N PRO A 69 3.07 19.60 24.98
CA PRO A 69 2.39 18.32 25.19
C PRO A 69 2.73 17.26 24.14
N GLN A 70 3.28 17.66 22.99
CA GLN A 70 3.49 16.79 21.84
C GLN A 70 4.96 16.42 21.58
N SER A 71 5.90 17.11 22.23
CA SER A 71 7.33 16.92 22.07
C SER A 71 8.03 16.84 23.43
N GLU A 72 8.74 15.75 23.66
CA GLU A 72 9.57 15.59 24.85
C GLU A 72 10.71 16.62 24.89
N PHE A 73 11.32 16.90 23.75
CA PHE A 73 12.37 17.91 23.61
C PHE A 73 11.86 19.31 23.98
N PHE A 74 10.79 19.78 23.34
CA PHE A 74 10.29 21.14 23.61
C PHE A 74 9.79 21.26 25.04
N ARG A 75 9.11 20.24 25.58
CA ARG A 75 8.75 20.20 27.00
C ARG A 75 9.97 20.35 27.89
N GLY A 76 11.03 19.60 27.60
CA GLY A 76 12.31 19.68 28.31
C GLY A 76 12.88 21.09 28.29
N CYS A 77 13.01 21.71 27.11
CA CYS A 77 13.54 23.07 26.98
C CYS A 77 12.70 24.13 27.73
N ILE A 78 11.38 23.97 27.75
CA ILE A 78 10.47 24.93 28.38
C ILE A 78 10.45 24.78 29.92
N GLN A 79 10.68 23.57 30.43
CA GLN A 79 10.57 23.25 31.86
C GLN A 79 11.92 23.09 32.58
N SER A 80 13.05 23.08 31.87
CA SER A 80 14.37 22.75 32.43
C SER A 80 14.94 23.79 33.40
N GLY A 81 14.42 25.03 33.42
CA GLY A 81 15.04 26.13 34.16
C GLY A 81 16.34 26.65 33.53
N MET A 82 16.70 26.15 32.33
CA MET A 82 17.88 26.59 31.57
C MET A 82 17.57 27.87 30.78
N LYS A 83 18.58 28.39 30.06
CA LYS A 83 18.52 29.65 29.31
C LYS A 83 17.25 29.75 28.45
N GLU A 84 16.92 28.68 27.75
CA GLU A 84 15.77 28.57 26.85
C GLU A 84 14.44 28.85 27.56
N SER A 85 14.28 28.32 28.77
CA SER A 85 13.09 28.52 29.60
C SER A 85 12.97 29.96 30.15
N ALA A 86 14.10 30.64 30.35
CA ALA A 86 14.13 32.02 30.84
C ALA A 86 13.94 33.05 29.72
N THR A 87 14.52 32.79 28.54
CA THR A 87 14.45 33.71 27.40
C THR A 87 13.22 33.51 26.52
N ASN A 88 12.50 32.39 26.68
CA ASN A 88 11.43 31.96 25.78
C ASN A 88 11.90 31.90 24.32
N GLU A 89 13.14 31.45 24.13
CA GLU A 89 13.78 31.38 22.82
C GLU A 89 14.56 30.08 22.72
N ILE A 90 14.27 29.30 21.67
CA ILE A 90 14.95 28.03 21.38
C ILE A 90 15.60 28.17 20.00
N VAL A 91 16.91 27.91 19.94
CA VAL A 91 17.67 27.94 18.68
C VAL A 91 17.76 26.51 18.15
N LEU A 92 17.19 26.28 16.96
CA LEU A 92 17.26 25.02 16.24
C LEU A 92 18.47 25.08 15.30
N VAL A 93 19.57 24.48 15.74
CA VAL A 93 20.82 24.40 14.98
C VAL A 93 20.79 23.18 14.06
N ASP A 94 21.33 23.32 12.86
CA ASP A 94 21.43 22.27 11.83
C ASP A 94 20.08 21.74 11.31
N GLU A 95 19.02 22.54 11.42
CA GLU A 95 17.70 22.19 10.88
C GLU A 95 17.32 23.01 9.66
N ASN A 96 16.64 22.36 8.72
CA ASN A 96 16.09 23.04 7.56
C ASN A 96 14.80 23.77 7.92
N LEU A 97 14.73 25.06 7.61
CA LEU A 97 13.58 25.90 7.94
C LEU A 97 12.25 25.39 7.34
N LYS A 98 12.27 24.81 6.13
CA LYS A 98 11.05 24.28 5.50
C LYS A 98 10.52 23.07 6.25
N ASP A 99 11.40 22.16 6.64
CA ASP A 99 11.02 20.97 7.40
C ASP A 99 10.53 21.34 8.81
N VAL A 100 11.15 22.35 9.45
CA VAL A 100 10.65 22.91 10.73
C VAL A 100 9.27 23.52 10.58
N LYS A 101 9.00 24.28 9.52
CA LYS A 101 7.67 24.85 9.24
C LYS A 101 6.62 23.74 9.06
N LEU A 102 6.95 22.65 8.38
CA LEU A 102 6.07 21.48 8.24
C LEU A 102 5.84 20.73 9.55
N MET A 103 6.87 20.60 10.40
CA MET A 103 6.72 20.06 11.75
C MET A 103 5.79 20.93 12.60
N LEU A 104 5.93 22.26 12.53
CA LEU A 104 5.04 23.19 13.24
C LEU A 104 3.61 23.09 12.72
N GLU A 105 3.41 23.02 11.41
CA GLU A 105 2.09 22.79 10.83
C GLU A 105 1.44 21.52 11.42
N TYR A 106 2.20 20.41 11.48
CA TYR A 106 1.73 19.20 12.13
C TYR A 106 1.37 19.41 13.61
N LEU A 107 2.15 20.16 14.38
CA LEU A 107 1.88 20.37 15.81
C LEU A 107 0.60 21.18 16.06
N TYR A 108 0.18 22.03 15.13
CA TYR A 108 -1.04 22.83 15.26
C TYR A 108 -2.26 22.15 14.65
N ASP A 109 -2.04 21.33 13.63
CA ASP A 109 -3.10 20.76 12.81
C ASP A 109 -3.29 19.23 12.98
N GLY A 110 -2.25 18.53 13.42
CA GLY A 110 -2.18 17.06 13.39
C GLY A 110 -1.98 16.49 11.98
N TRP A 111 -1.75 17.35 10.98
CA TRP A 111 -1.47 16.98 9.60
C TRP A 111 -0.52 17.99 8.96
N PHE A 112 0.14 17.60 7.87
CA PHE A 112 1.05 18.47 7.13
C PHE A 112 0.96 18.18 5.63
N TRP A 113 1.35 19.17 4.84
CA TRP A 113 1.38 19.13 3.38
C TRP A 113 2.82 19.02 2.87
N GLU A 114 3.20 17.84 2.42
CA GLU A 114 4.55 17.49 1.96
C GLU A 114 4.88 17.94 0.54
N HIS A 115 3.91 18.50 -0.20
CA HIS A 115 4.09 18.91 -1.58
C HIS A 115 4.48 20.39 -1.70
N GLU A 116 5.35 20.74 -2.64
CA GLU A 116 5.69 22.14 -2.90
C GLU A 116 4.50 22.94 -3.48
N SER A 117 3.64 22.28 -4.25
CA SER A 117 2.44 22.91 -4.81
C SER A 117 1.40 23.14 -3.72
N VAL A 118 0.97 24.38 -3.51
CA VAL A 118 -0.13 24.70 -2.58
C VAL A 118 -1.44 24.74 -3.38
N PRO A 119 -2.27 23.68 -3.38
CA PRO A 119 -3.56 23.72 -4.03
C PRO A 119 -4.50 24.70 -3.33
N GLU A 120 -5.61 25.04 -3.97
CA GLU A 120 -6.68 25.84 -3.35
C GLU A 120 -7.20 25.22 -2.04
N LYS A 121 -7.14 23.90 -1.91
CA LYS A 121 -7.56 23.15 -0.72
C LYS A 121 -6.50 22.16 -0.26
N ARG A 122 -6.10 22.28 1.00
CA ARG A 122 -5.15 21.39 1.68
C ARG A 122 -5.91 20.25 2.37
N ASP A 123 -6.37 19.29 1.59
CA ASP A 123 -7.06 18.09 2.05
C ASP A 123 -6.44 16.79 1.51
N ARG A 124 -6.95 15.65 2.00
CA ARG A 124 -6.43 14.33 1.67
C ARG A 124 -6.61 13.97 0.18
N TRP A 125 -7.71 14.39 -0.43
CA TRP A 125 -7.98 14.09 -1.84
C TRP A 125 -7.00 14.83 -2.74
N HIS A 126 -6.76 16.12 -2.46
CA HIS A 126 -5.79 16.90 -3.23
C HIS A 126 -4.36 16.38 -3.04
N CYS A 127 -3.99 15.93 -1.84
CA CYS A 127 -2.72 15.28 -1.58
C CYS A 127 -2.54 14.05 -2.49
N ARG A 128 -3.55 13.17 -2.56
CA ARG A 128 -3.56 12.03 -3.48
C ARG A 128 -3.41 12.47 -4.95
N CYS A 129 -4.16 13.48 -5.39
CA CYS A 129 -4.08 13.97 -6.77
C CYS A 129 -2.68 14.50 -7.14
N VAL A 130 -1.89 15.00 -6.19
CA VAL A 130 -0.52 15.42 -6.48
C VAL A 130 0.39 14.19 -6.72
N TYR A 131 0.21 13.10 -5.97
CA TYR A 131 0.91 11.85 -6.25
C TYR A 131 0.54 11.29 -7.63
N ASP A 132 -0.75 11.33 -7.99
CA ASP A 132 -1.27 10.82 -9.28
C ASP A 132 -0.77 11.62 -10.50
N LYS A 133 -0.43 12.91 -10.32
CA LYS A 133 0.15 13.76 -11.38
C LYS A 133 1.61 13.45 -11.69
N TYR A 134 2.27 12.61 -10.91
CA TYR A 134 3.66 12.28 -11.15
C TYR A 134 3.85 11.49 -12.44
N VAL A 135 4.82 11.91 -13.23
CA VAL A 135 5.25 11.21 -14.44
C VAL A 135 6.66 10.71 -14.19
N ASN A 136 6.83 9.39 -14.22
CA ASN A 136 8.16 8.79 -14.07
C ASN A 136 9.08 9.23 -15.23
N PRO A 137 10.22 9.88 -14.95
CA PRO A 137 11.15 10.29 -15.98
C PRO A 137 11.81 9.07 -16.63
N LYS A 138 12.44 9.27 -17.80
CA LYS A 138 13.22 8.22 -18.47
C LYS A 138 14.62 8.05 -17.88
N GLU A 139 15.12 9.08 -17.21
CA GLU A 139 16.48 9.17 -16.66
C GLU A 139 16.40 9.43 -15.15
N GLU A 140 17.53 9.27 -14.46
CA GLU A 140 17.62 9.57 -13.03
C GLU A 140 17.36 11.05 -12.75
N ARG A 141 16.60 11.31 -11.67
CA ARG A 141 16.27 12.66 -11.23
C ARG A 141 17.49 13.37 -10.66
N THR A 142 17.50 14.71 -10.74
CA THR A 142 18.56 15.51 -10.10
C THR A 142 18.37 15.55 -8.58
N GLU A 143 19.41 15.92 -7.83
CA GLU A 143 19.33 16.02 -6.37
C GLU A 143 18.32 17.09 -5.91
N GLU A 144 18.18 18.19 -6.66
CA GLU A 144 17.20 19.23 -6.37
C GLU A 144 15.76 18.73 -6.53
N GLU A 145 15.50 17.92 -7.57
CA GLU A 145 14.20 17.28 -7.79
C GLU A 145 13.88 16.25 -6.70
N LYS A 146 14.88 15.45 -6.30
CA LYS A 146 14.75 14.49 -5.21
C LYS A 146 14.43 15.20 -3.89
N GLN A 147 15.13 16.28 -3.57
CA GLN A 147 14.94 16.99 -2.30
C GLN A 147 13.55 17.62 -2.17
N LYS A 148 12.90 17.95 -3.30
CA LYS A 148 11.53 18.45 -3.36
C LYS A 148 10.47 17.34 -3.38
N ASP A 149 10.87 16.08 -3.53
CA ASP A 149 9.92 14.98 -3.64
C ASP A 149 9.16 14.77 -2.33
N PRO A 150 7.82 14.60 -2.39
CA PRO A 150 6.97 14.39 -1.21
C PRO A 150 7.42 13.26 -0.29
N LEU A 151 7.92 12.14 -0.84
CA LEU A 151 8.38 11.02 -0.02
C LEU A 151 9.65 11.38 0.72
N ILE A 152 10.59 12.07 0.07
CA ILE A 152 11.85 12.52 0.67
C ILE A 152 11.57 13.53 1.78
N VAL A 153 10.66 14.48 1.56
CA VAL A 153 10.17 15.41 2.60
C VAL A 153 9.63 14.64 3.81
N CYS A 154 8.82 13.60 3.58
CA CYS A 154 8.30 12.77 4.64
C CYS A 154 9.40 12.00 5.40
N VAL A 155 10.44 11.48 4.72
CA VAL A 155 11.60 10.84 5.39
C VAL A 155 12.35 11.85 6.28
N ARG A 156 12.56 13.08 5.80
CA ARG A 156 13.19 14.13 6.61
C ARG A 156 12.37 14.46 7.86
N LEU A 157 11.05 14.58 7.70
CA LEU A 157 10.13 14.76 8.82
C LEU A 157 10.11 13.58 9.80
N TYR A 158 10.31 12.35 9.32
CA TYR A 158 10.44 11.19 10.21
C TYR A 158 11.66 11.29 11.11
N ARG A 159 12.82 11.67 10.56
CA ARG A 159 14.05 11.92 11.34
C ARG A 159 13.87 13.10 12.30
N LEU A 160 13.22 14.17 11.84
CA LEU A 160 12.93 15.36 12.65
C LEU A 160 12.03 15.02 13.84
N ALA A 161 11.01 14.19 13.60
CA ALA A 161 10.10 13.70 14.63
C ALA A 161 10.83 12.87 15.68
N ASP A 162 11.79 12.03 15.29
CA ASP A 162 12.63 11.30 16.24
C ASP A 162 13.49 12.24 17.07
N LYS A 163 14.23 13.14 16.40
CA LYS A 163 15.15 14.08 17.05
C LYS A 163 14.45 14.95 18.11
N PHE A 164 13.23 15.40 17.84
CA PHE A 164 12.45 16.23 18.76
C PHE A 164 11.49 15.43 19.66
N GLY A 165 11.50 14.10 19.60
CA GLY A 165 10.63 13.25 20.42
C GLY A 165 9.14 13.53 20.19
N ILE A 166 8.71 13.57 18.93
CA ILE A 166 7.34 13.84 18.49
C ILE A 166 6.72 12.54 17.92
N PRO A 167 6.25 11.61 18.78
CA PRO A 167 5.75 10.31 18.33
C PRO A 167 4.52 10.41 17.43
N GLY A 168 3.71 11.47 17.60
CA GLY A 168 2.58 11.75 16.72
C GLY A 168 3.00 11.97 15.27
N LEU A 169 4.08 12.73 15.05
CA LEU A 169 4.58 13.06 13.72
C LEU A 169 5.15 11.81 13.02
N LYS A 170 5.90 10.97 13.75
CA LYS A 170 6.34 9.65 13.24
C LYS A 170 5.16 8.83 12.71
N LYS A 171 4.10 8.71 13.52
CA LYS A 171 2.88 7.97 13.13
C LYS A 171 2.18 8.60 11.92
N ALA A 172 2.16 9.94 11.84
CA ALA A 172 1.58 10.64 10.70
C ALA A 172 2.34 10.40 9.40
N VAL A 173 3.68 10.39 9.45
CA VAL A 173 4.54 10.04 8.31
C VAL A 173 4.29 8.60 7.87
N ILE A 174 4.31 7.64 8.80
CA ILE A 174 4.02 6.22 8.50
C ILE A 174 2.65 6.07 7.83
N LYS A 175 1.64 6.81 8.31
CA LYS A 175 0.30 6.82 7.72
C LYS A 175 0.31 7.34 6.28
N LYS A 176 1.08 8.39 5.97
CA LYS A 176 1.24 8.90 4.59
C LYS A 176 1.94 7.89 3.69
N PHE A 177 2.99 7.22 4.18
CA PHE A 177 3.66 6.15 3.44
C PHE A 177 2.73 4.99 3.10
N LYS A 178 1.90 4.56 4.07
CA LYS A 178 0.87 3.54 3.83
C LYS A 178 -0.17 4.00 2.81
N GLN A 179 -0.63 5.24 2.90
CA GLN A 179 -1.55 5.82 1.92
C GLN A 179 -0.92 5.89 0.53
N TYR A 180 0.35 6.28 0.41
CA TYR A 180 1.06 6.27 -0.86
C TYR A 180 1.15 4.85 -1.44
N LYS A 181 1.55 3.88 -0.62
CA LYS A 181 1.59 2.47 -0.98
C LYS A 181 0.22 2.00 -1.53
N GLU A 182 -0.85 2.22 -0.78
CA GLU A 182 -2.21 1.79 -1.15
C GLU A 182 -2.72 2.49 -2.43
N ASN A 183 -2.44 3.78 -2.62
CA ASN A 183 -2.98 4.54 -3.74
C ASN A 183 -2.13 4.45 -5.02
N ASN A 184 -0.82 4.20 -4.91
CA ASN A 184 0.10 4.33 -6.05
C ASN A 184 0.89 3.05 -6.37
N LEU A 185 1.00 2.10 -5.44
CA LEU A 185 1.73 0.84 -5.66
C LEU A 185 0.80 -0.39 -5.65
N GLU A 186 -0.19 -0.40 -4.77
CA GLU A 186 -1.18 -1.48 -4.57
C GLU A 186 -2.61 -1.03 -4.86
N PHE A 187 -2.82 -0.09 -5.79
CA PHE A 187 -4.15 0.38 -6.12
C PHE A 187 -4.98 -0.69 -6.83
N ASN A 188 -6.10 -1.13 -6.23
CA ASN A 188 -7.09 -2.02 -6.87
C ASN A 188 -8.53 -1.53 -6.67
N TYR A 189 -9.35 -1.61 -7.71
CA TYR A 189 -10.80 -1.35 -7.68
C TYR A 189 -11.63 -2.61 -7.34
N SER A 190 -11.11 -3.84 -7.44
CA SER A 190 -11.92 -5.06 -7.45
C SER A 190 -11.43 -6.25 -6.59
N GLY A 191 -10.45 -6.08 -5.70
CA GLY A 191 -9.95 -7.18 -4.84
C GLY A 191 -8.47 -7.51 -5.02
N GLU A 192 -8.09 -8.78 -5.22
CA GLU A 192 -6.67 -9.17 -5.39
C GLU A 192 -6.05 -8.54 -6.64
N LEU A 193 -4.88 -7.90 -6.49
CA LEU A 193 -4.15 -7.29 -7.60
C LEU A 193 -3.49 -8.36 -8.48
N PHE A 194 -3.82 -8.35 -9.76
CA PHE A 194 -3.08 -9.11 -10.75
C PHE A 194 -1.61 -8.63 -10.77
N PRO A 195 -0.64 -9.56 -10.91
CA PRO A 195 0.79 -9.21 -10.93
C PRO A 195 1.18 -8.14 -11.95
N GLU A 196 0.48 -8.07 -13.08
CA GLU A 196 0.74 -7.11 -14.16
C GLU A 196 0.40 -5.67 -13.81
N GLU A 197 -0.75 -5.45 -13.16
CA GLU A 197 -1.20 -4.13 -12.74
C GLU A 197 -0.29 -3.58 -11.64
N ARG A 198 0.08 -4.42 -10.67
CA ARG A 198 1.07 -4.09 -9.65
C ARG A 198 2.41 -3.70 -10.28
N ARG A 199 2.87 -4.46 -11.27
CA ARG A 199 4.08 -4.15 -12.04
C ARG A 199 3.96 -2.78 -12.72
N SER A 200 2.85 -2.51 -13.41
CA SER A 200 2.62 -1.24 -14.09
C SER A 200 2.66 -0.05 -13.13
N ASN A 201 1.99 -0.17 -11.98
CA ASN A 201 1.97 0.85 -10.93
C ASN A 201 3.37 1.16 -10.39
N ILE A 202 4.15 0.11 -10.09
CA ILE A 202 5.54 0.26 -9.61
C ILE A 202 6.43 0.90 -10.67
N LEU A 203 6.31 0.51 -11.94
CA LEU A 203 7.06 1.12 -13.05
C LEU A 203 6.67 2.60 -13.25
N GLY A 204 5.40 2.94 -13.05
CA GLY A 204 4.91 4.33 -13.08
C GLY A 204 5.44 5.21 -11.94
N GLN A 205 6.00 4.61 -10.88
CA GLN A 205 6.60 5.31 -9.75
C GLN A 205 8.10 5.00 -9.57
N TRP A 206 8.74 4.40 -10.58
CA TRP A 206 10.03 3.74 -10.44
C TRP A 206 11.14 4.60 -9.82
N HIS A 207 11.45 5.75 -10.42
CA HIS A 207 12.52 6.62 -9.92
C HIS A 207 12.17 7.23 -8.57
N ARG A 208 10.90 7.60 -8.36
CA ARG A 208 10.42 8.08 -7.06
C ARG A 208 10.63 7.07 -5.95
N LEU A 209 10.21 5.83 -6.20
CA LEU A 209 10.31 4.73 -5.25
C LEU A 209 11.78 4.45 -4.89
N LEU A 210 12.65 4.32 -5.89
CA LEU A 210 14.06 3.99 -5.65
C LEU A 210 14.80 5.12 -4.94
N ASP A 211 14.59 6.37 -5.33
CA ASP A 211 15.23 7.50 -4.65
C ASP A 211 14.76 7.61 -3.19
N ALA A 212 13.47 7.36 -2.91
CA ALA A 212 12.95 7.33 -1.54
C ALA A 212 13.58 6.22 -0.70
N LEU A 213 13.77 5.03 -1.28
CA LEU A 213 14.43 3.90 -0.60
C LEU A 213 15.90 4.17 -0.35
N GLU A 214 16.64 4.65 -1.34
CA GLU A 214 18.06 5.03 -1.16
C GLU A 214 18.21 6.11 -0.09
N PHE A 215 17.32 7.11 -0.11
CA PHE A 215 17.34 8.18 0.87
C PHE A 215 16.98 7.67 2.27
N CYS A 216 16.04 6.72 2.42
CA CYS A 216 15.78 6.09 3.71
C CYS A 216 17.06 5.46 4.28
N TYR A 217 17.80 4.68 3.49
CA TYR A 217 19.01 4.02 3.99
C TYR A 217 20.19 4.96 4.19
N SER A 218 20.38 5.98 3.35
CA SER A 218 21.49 6.92 3.52
C SER A 218 21.24 7.94 4.63
N TYR A 219 19.99 8.36 4.82
CA TYR A 219 19.63 9.42 5.75
C TYR A 219 19.16 8.91 7.12
N LEU A 220 18.74 7.64 7.23
CA LEU A 220 18.33 7.02 8.48
C LEU A 220 19.30 5.93 8.97
N ASP A 221 20.51 5.80 8.39
CA ASP A 221 21.47 4.71 8.67
C ASP A 221 21.68 4.43 10.18
N ASP A 222 21.66 5.48 11.01
CA ASP A 222 21.86 5.37 12.46
C ASP A 222 20.62 4.92 13.27
N GLN A 223 19.47 4.73 12.62
CA GLN A 223 18.18 4.53 13.28
C GLN A 223 17.68 3.08 13.14
N PRO A 224 17.34 2.39 14.24
CA PRO A 224 16.79 1.03 14.17
C PRO A 224 15.47 0.97 13.38
N ASP A 225 14.75 2.09 13.36
CA ASP A 225 13.45 2.25 12.70
C ASP A 225 13.57 2.50 11.17
N ALA A 226 14.77 2.64 10.61
CA ALA A 226 14.97 2.86 9.17
C ALA A 226 14.28 1.78 8.31
N ASN A 227 14.30 0.54 8.81
CA ASN A 227 13.61 -0.58 8.17
C ASN A 227 12.09 -0.47 8.27
N GLU A 228 11.53 0.12 9.33
CA GLU A 228 10.08 0.26 9.50
C GLU A 228 9.48 1.08 8.34
N LEU A 229 10.11 2.21 8.02
CA LEU A 229 9.65 3.09 6.95
C LEU A 229 9.95 2.50 5.56
N ALA A 230 11.17 1.98 5.37
CA ALA A 230 11.59 1.40 4.10
C ALA A 230 10.78 0.16 3.72
N ASP A 231 10.44 -0.72 4.67
CA ASP A 231 9.69 -1.94 4.42
C ASP A 231 8.31 -1.69 3.82
N ILE A 232 7.68 -0.55 4.13
CA ILE A 232 6.39 -0.14 3.54
C ILE A 232 6.53 -0.01 2.02
N LEU A 233 7.64 0.55 1.55
CA LEU A 233 7.92 0.74 0.11
C LEU A 233 8.58 -0.49 -0.52
N LEU A 234 9.38 -1.25 0.24
CA LEU A 234 10.06 -2.46 -0.25
C LEU A 234 9.10 -3.62 -0.45
N HIS A 235 8.05 -3.77 0.37
CA HIS A 235 7.18 -4.93 0.28
C HIS A 235 6.48 -5.06 -1.09
N PRO A 236 5.85 -3.99 -1.64
CA PRO A 236 5.31 -4.04 -3.01
C PRO A 236 6.39 -4.32 -4.06
N LEU A 237 7.57 -3.72 -3.91
CA LEU A 237 8.69 -3.94 -4.82
C LEU A 237 9.16 -5.40 -4.79
N ALA A 238 9.31 -5.99 -3.61
CA ALA A 238 9.69 -7.39 -3.43
C ALA A 238 8.68 -8.36 -4.05
N GLN A 239 7.38 -8.05 -3.96
CA GLN A 239 6.33 -8.82 -4.61
C GLN A 239 6.36 -8.73 -6.13
N ALA A 240 6.83 -7.60 -6.69
CA ALA A 240 6.98 -7.43 -8.12
C ALA A 240 8.34 -7.89 -8.65
N ALA A 241 9.36 -7.96 -7.79
CA ALA A 241 10.74 -8.22 -8.17
C ALA A 241 10.96 -9.53 -8.94
N PRO A 242 10.30 -10.67 -8.62
CA PRO A 242 10.39 -11.87 -9.45
C PRO A 242 9.96 -11.63 -10.91
N PHE A 243 8.93 -10.82 -11.13
CA PHE A 243 8.44 -10.48 -12.47
C PHE A 243 9.30 -9.41 -13.16
N LEU A 244 9.98 -8.55 -12.39
CA LEU A 244 10.92 -7.56 -12.92
C LEU A 244 12.26 -8.19 -13.32
N MET A 245 12.64 -9.29 -12.67
CA MET A 245 13.92 -9.98 -12.86
C MET A 245 13.84 -11.26 -13.71
N ASP A 246 12.64 -11.71 -14.14
CA ASP A 246 12.48 -12.82 -15.10
C ASP A 246 12.22 -12.30 -16.53
N PRO A 247 13.26 -12.13 -17.35
CA PRO A 247 13.13 -11.63 -18.71
C PRO A 247 12.56 -12.63 -19.73
N LYS A 248 12.28 -13.88 -19.35
CA LYS A 248 11.91 -14.94 -20.29
C LYS A 248 10.64 -15.69 -19.94
N ASP A 249 9.85 -15.24 -18.96
CA ASP A 249 8.62 -15.93 -18.56
C ASP A 249 8.91 -17.41 -18.20
N LYS A 250 10.13 -17.68 -17.68
CA LYS A 250 10.59 -19.05 -17.40
C LYS A 250 10.13 -19.53 -16.04
N THR A 251 9.86 -18.62 -15.11
CA THR A 251 9.19 -18.91 -13.84
C THR A 251 7.68 -18.95 -14.05
N LYS A 252 7.20 -19.76 -15.00
CA LYS A 252 5.83 -20.27 -14.93
C LYS A 252 5.78 -21.22 -13.73
N THR A 253 5.49 -20.70 -12.55
CA THR A 253 4.76 -21.50 -11.56
C THR A 253 3.42 -21.85 -12.19
N ALA A 254 3.07 -23.14 -12.13
CA ALA A 254 1.94 -23.76 -12.81
C ALA A 254 0.63 -22.96 -12.68
N LYS A 255 -0.16 -22.98 -13.76
CA LYS A 255 -1.59 -22.60 -13.84
C LYS A 255 -1.98 -21.11 -13.80
N TYR A 256 -1.31 -20.26 -14.56
CA TYR A 256 -2.02 -19.14 -15.21
C TYR A 256 -1.63 -19.09 -16.68
N ASP A 257 -2.52 -19.56 -17.56
CA ASP A 257 -2.35 -19.44 -19.00
C ASP A 257 -2.44 -17.97 -19.39
N PHE A 258 -1.25 -17.39 -19.55
CA PHE A 258 -1.03 -15.98 -19.84
C PHE A 258 -1.18 -15.74 -21.34
N TRP A 259 -2.26 -15.05 -21.75
CA TRP A 259 -2.39 -14.52 -23.10
C TRP A 259 -1.55 -13.24 -23.22
N GLU A 260 -0.75 -13.21 -24.28
CA GLU A 260 0.19 -12.17 -24.71
C GLU A 260 -0.02 -10.75 -24.13
N SER A 261 0.79 -10.38 -23.15
CA SER A 261 1.38 -9.05 -23.15
C SER A 261 2.83 -9.18 -23.62
N LYS A 262 3.06 -9.02 -24.93
CA LYS A 262 4.36 -8.64 -25.51
C LYS A 262 4.76 -7.21 -25.07
N GLY A 263 4.56 -6.89 -23.80
CA GLY A 263 4.87 -5.62 -23.17
C GLY A 263 6.38 -5.45 -23.08
N ASN A 264 6.93 -4.80 -24.11
CA ASN A 264 8.22 -4.11 -24.16
C ASN A 264 9.32 -4.67 -23.24
N LEU A 265 9.79 -5.89 -23.52
CA LEU A 265 10.96 -6.52 -22.86
C LEU A 265 12.14 -5.56 -22.69
N LYS A 266 12.35 -4.64 -23.65
CA LYS A 266 13.40 -3.63 -23.61
C LYS A 266 13.27 -2.68 -22.41
N ALA A 267 12.05 -2.29 -22.03
CA ALA A 267 11.82 -1.48 -20.84
C ALA A 267 12.17 -2.27 -19.57
N LEU A 268 11.82 -3.55 -19.51
CA LEU A 268 12.09 -4.44 -18.38
C LEU A 268 13.60 -4.63 -18.14
N PHE A 269 14.37 -4.88 -19.21
CA PHE A 269 15.83 -4.96 -19.10
C PHE A 269 16.45 -3.63 -18.66
N SER A 270 16.00 -2.51 -19.21
CA SER A 270 16.48 -1.17 -18.81
C SER A 270 16.19 -0.90 -17.33
N THR A 271 15.03 -1.31 -16.83
CA THR A 271 14.64 -1.19 -15.42
C THR A 271 15.46 -2.12 -14.53
N SER A 272 15.73 -3.35 -14.95
CA SER A 272 16.59 -4.30 -14.23
C SER A 272 18.03 -3.80 -14.11
N ASP A 273 18.58 -3.23 -15.18
CA ASP A 273 19.91 -2.61 -15.16
C ASP A 273 19.95 -1.41 -14.21
N CYS A 274 18.91 -0.57 -14.23
CA CYS A 274 18.74 0.55 -13.31
C CYS A 274 18.64 0.09 -11.85
N LEU A 275 17.84 -0.95 -11.56
CA LEU A 275 17.73 -1.53 -10.22
C LEU A 275 19.10 -2.02 -9.75
N THR A 276 19.80 -2.79 -10.57
CA THR A 276 21.12 -3.34 -10.23
C THR A 276 22.12 -2.23 -9.93
N GLN A 277 22.13 -1.16 -10.74
CA GLN A 277 22.96 0.01 -10.47
C GLN A 277 22.63 0.69 -9.14
N ARG A 278 21.34 0.85 -8.81
CA ARG A 278 20.88 1.42 -7.52
C ARG A 278 21.22 0.52 -6.33
N LEU A 279 21.03 -0.79 -6.45
CA LEU A 279 21.38 -1.77 -5.42
C LEU A 279 22.88 -1.75 -5.09
N ASN A 280 23.73 -1.54 -6.09
CA ASN A 280 25.18 -1.40 -5.88
C ASN A 280 25.57 -0.13 -5.10
N ARG A 281 24.68 0.86 -4.98
CA ARG A 281 24.93 2.09 -4.20
C ARG A 281 24.68 1.90 -2.70
N SER A 282 23.84 0.94 -2.31
CA SER A 282 23.50 0.69 -0.90
C SER A 282 23.39 -0.80 -0.58
N ALA A 283 24.36 -1.30 0.19
CA ALA A 283 24.39 -2.69 0.64
C ALA A 283 23.21 -3.04 1.57
N GLN A 284 22.75 -2.09 2.37
CA GLN A 284 21.60 -2.29 3.27
C GLN A 284 20.30 -2.41 2.48
N PHE A 285 20.09 -1.54 1.49
CA PHE A 285 18.95 -1.64 0.59
C PHE A 285 18.95 -3.00 -0.13
N ALA A 286 20.09 -3.39 -0.71
CA ALA A 286 20.21 -4.66 -1.42
C ALA A 286 19.95 -5.88 -0.52
N SER A 287 20.55 -5.92 0.67
CA SER A 287 20.34 -7.02 1.61
C SER A 287 18.90 -7.09 2.11
N ARG A 288 18.26 -5.95 2.45
CA ARG A 288 16.87 -5.93 2.90
C ARG A 288 15.91 -6.37 1.80
N LEU A 289 16.10 -5.88 0.57
CA LEU A 289 15.29 -6.27 -0.57
C LEU A 289 15.42 -7.78 -0.85
N ALA A 290 16.64 -8.32 -0.85
CA ALA A 290 16.88 -9.75 -1.07
C ALA A 290 16.18 -10.63 -0.01
N ILE A 291 16.22 -10.20 1.27
CA ILE A 291 15.49 -10.87 2.35
C ILE A 291 13.99 -10.87 2.05
N LEU A 292 13.39 -9.71 1.77
CA LEU A 292 11.95 -9.60 1.54
C LEU A 292 11.49 -10.40 0.31
N ILE A 293 12.27 -10.40 -0.78
CA ILE A 293 11.99 -11.23 -1.96
C ILE A 293 11.98 -12.71 -1.56
N SER A 294 13.00 -13.17 -0.84
CA SER A 294 13.11 -14.56 -0.40
C SER A 294 11.92 -14.98 0.47
N TRP A 295 11.50 -14.10 1.39
CA TRP A 295 10.32 -14.32 2.22
C TRP A 295 9.01 -14.36 1.42
N ASP A 296 8.83 -13.47 0.44
CA ASP A 296 7.64 -13.46 -0.41
C ASP A 296 7.58 -14.70 -1.30
N SER A 297 8.71 -15.11 -1.89
CA SER A 297 8.80 -16.36 -2.65
C SER A 297 8.45 -17.58 -1.79
N LEU A 298 8.98 -17.67 -0.56
CA LEU A 298 8.64 -18.76 0.37
C LEU A 298 7.15 -18.77 0.73
N LYS A 299 6.53 -17.60 0.92
CA LYS A 299 5.08 -17.49 1.16
C LYS A 299 4.29 -18.02 -0.02
N ARG A 300 4.67 -17.65 -1.26
CA ARG A 300 3.99 -18.12 -2.48
C ARG A 300 4.09 -19.63 -2.64
N ILE A 301 5.27 -20.20 -2.46
CA ILE A 301 5.48 -21.67 -2.51
C ILE A 301 4.57 -22.35 -1.49
N ARG A 302 4.54 -21.86 -0.24
CA ARG A 302 3.70 -22.45 0.81
C ARG A 302 2.20 -22.37 0.50
N VAL A 303 1.73 -21.27 -0.09
CA VAL A 303 0.32 -21.12 -0.49
C VAL A 303 0.00 -22.07 -1.64
N ALA A 304 0.84 -22.09 -2.68
CA ALA A 304 0.67 -23.00 -3.81
C ALA A 304 0.64 -24.47 -3.38
N GLU A 305 1.57 -24.91 -2.52
CA GLU A 305 1.59 -26.28 -1.99
C GLU A 305 0.35 -26.63 -1.15
N LYS A 306 -0.22 -25.64 -0.43
CA LYS A 306 -1.42 -25.84 0.39
C LYS A 306 -2.66 -25.98 -0.48
N ASP A 307 -2.78 -25.13 -1.50
CA ASP A 307 -3.91 -25.15 -2.43
C ASP A 307 -3.87 -26.39 -3.32
N GLU A 308 -2.70 -26.79 -3.80
CA GLU A 308 -2.52 -28.03 -4.57
C GLU A 308 -2.99 -29.25 -3.77
N ARG A 309 -2.52 -29.41 -2.52
CA ARG A 309 -2.94 -30.53 -1.67
C ARG A 309 -4.43 -30.53 -1.33
N LEU A 310 -5.03 -29.34 -1.14
CA LEU A 310 -6.46 -29.22 -0.89
C LEU A 310 -7.28 -29.56 -2.14
N MET A 311 -6.87 -29.05 -3.30
CA MET A 311 -7.49 -29.34 -4.60
C MET A 311 -7.39 -30.82 -4.94
N ASP A 312 -6.24 -31.46 -4.72
CA ASP A 312 -6.08 -32.91 -4.91
C ASP A 312 -7.01 -33.70 -3.99
N THR A 313 -7.16 -33.27 -2.73
CA THR A 313 -8.07 -33.90 -1.76
C THR A 313 -9.53 -33.73 -2.15
N GLU A 314 -9.92 -32.54 -2.65
CA GLU A 314 -11.28 -32.26 -3.08
C GLU A 314 -11.64 -33.01 -4.36
N ASN A 315 -10.73 -33.05 -5.34
CA ASN A 315 -10.87 -33.83 -6.57
C ASN A 315 -11.01 -35.32 -6.24
N PHE A 316 -10.13 -35.87 -5.39
CA PHE A 316 -10.23 -37.25 -4.93
C PHE A 316 -11.59 -37.53 -4.26
N ARG A 317 -12.09 -36.62 -3.42
CA ARG A 317 -13.42 -36.75 -2.80
C ARG A 317 -14.56 -36.72 -3.83
N LYS A 318 -14.51 -35.81 -4.81
CA LYS A 318 -15.51 -35.71 -5.88
C LYS A 318 -15.54 -36.98 -6.73
N GLU A 319 -14.38 -37.45 -7.20
CA GLU A 319 -14.25 -38.67 -8.00
C GLU A 319 -14.69 -39.91 -7.21
N THR A 320 -14.28 -40.03 -5.96
CA THR A 320 -14.71 -41.12 -5.07
C THR A 320 -16.23 -41.12 -4.87
N ARG A 321 -16.86 -39.95 -4.71
CA ARG A 321 -18.31 -39.82 -4.60
C ARG A 321 -19.02 -40.23 -5.88
N LYS A 322 -18.50 -39.86 -7.06
CA LYS A 322 -19.04 -40.31 -8.36
C LYS A 322 -19.03 -41.82 -8.47
N ILE A 323 -17.93 -42.48 -8.07
CA ILE A 323 -17.83 -43.94 -8.10
C ILE A 323 -18.82 -44.60 -7.14
N PHE A 324 -18.97 -44.09 -5.92
CA PHE A 324 -19.98 -44.62 -5.00
C PHE A 324 -21.41 -44.46 -5.54
N LYS A 325 -21.72 -43.34 -6.22
CA LYS A 325 -23.02 -43.18 -6.90
C LYS A 325 -23.20 -44.26 -7.97
N VAL A 326 -22.22 -44.45 -8.85
CA VAL A 326 -22.26 -45.47 -9.90
C VAL A 326 -22.46 -46.88 -9.32
N ILE A 327 -21.72 -47.25 -8.27
CA ILE A 327 -21.87 -48.53 -7.58
C ILE A 327 -23.27 -48.66 -6.97
N THR A 328 -23.79 -47.60 -6.34
CA THR A 328 -25.14 -47.60 -5.74
C THR A 328 -26.21 -47.82 -6.82
N THR A 329 -26.15 -47.09 -7.93
CA THR A 329 -27.06 -47.25 -9.07
C THR A 329 -27.02 -48.67 -9.65
N MET A 330 -25.84 -49.31 -9.68
CA MET A 330 -25.72 -50.71 -10.12
C MET A 330 -26.30 -51.72 -9.13
N LEU A 331 -26.22 -51.46 -7.83
CA LEU A 331 -26.81 -52.30 -6.81
C LEU A 331 -28.34 -52.19 -6.82
N ASP A 332 -28.88 -51.01 -7.15
CA ASP A 332 -30.32 -50.75 -7.22
C ASP A 332 -30.96 -51.23 -8.54
N ASP A 333 -30.24 -51.22 -9.68
CA ASP A 333 -30.73 -51.65 -11.00
C ASP A 333 -29.69 -52.52 -11.76
N PRO A 334 -29.59 -53.83 -11.47
CA PRO A 334 -28.59 -54.74 -12.03
C PRO A 334 -28.49 -54.81 -13.57
N PRO A 335 -29.57 -54.64 -14.36
CA PRO A 335 -29.50 -54.51 -15.81
C PRO A 335 -28.58 -53.38 -16.33
N ARG A 336 -28.37 -52.30 -15.55
CA ARG A 336 -27.53 -51.16 -15.96
C ARG A 336 -26.03 -51.46 -16.02
N ILE A 337 -25.61 -52.64 -15.55
CA ILE A 337 -24.22 -53.14 -15.65
C ILE A 337 -23.73 -53.16 -17.11
N GLU A 338 -24.64 -53.26 -18.10
CA GLU A 338 -24.27 -53.20 -19.52
C GLU A 338 -23.65 -51.86 -19.94
N ALA A 339 -23.98 -50.76 -19.25
CA ALA A 339 -23.41 -49.44 -19.52
C ALA A 339 -21.91 -49.36 -19.12
N LEU A 340 -21.44 -50.23 -18.24
CA LEU A 340 -20.03 -50.33 -17.84
C LEU A 340 -19.16 -51.21 -18.75
N ARG A 341 -19.62 -51.58 -19.93
CA ARG A 341 -18.80 -52.37 -20.86
C ARG A 341 -17.69 -51.52 -21.46
N CYS A 342 -16.55 -52.17 -21.70
CA CYS A 342 -15.40 -51.51 -22.30
C CYS A 342 -15.76 -50.88 -23.66
N THR A 343 -15.53 -49.58 -23.78
CA THR A 343 -15.81 -48.81 -25.01
C THR A 343 -14.59 -48.73 -25.94
N SER A 344 -13.41 -49.14 -25.47
CA SER A 344 -12.15 -49.09 -26.20
C SER A 344 -12.25 -49.74 -27.58
N ASN A 345 -12.09 -48.92 -28.61
CA ASN A 345 -11.51 -49.37 -29.88
C ASN A 345 -10.00 -49.34 -29.68
N SER A 346 -9.29 -50.43 -29.96
CA SER A 346 -7.83 -50.47 -29.79
C SER A 346 -7.12 -49.57 -30.81
N ALA A 347 -7.20 -48.26 -30.62
CA ALA A 347 -6.61 -47.25 -31.49
C ALA A 347 -5.64 -46.42 -30.66
N ASN A 348 -4.53 -47.03 -30.25
CA ASN A 348 -3.33 -46.26 -29.98
C ASN A 348 -2.68 -45.88 -31.33
N GLY A 349 -3.39 -45.03 -32.07
CA GLY A 349 -2.88 -44.25 -33.20
C GLY A 349 -2.96 -44.89 -34.60
N TRP A 350 -3.72 -44.23 -35.48
CA TRP A 350 -3.51 -44.13 -36.93
C TRP A 350 -3.66 -45.39 -37.81
N ASP A 351 -4.44 -46.40 -37.42
CA ASP A 351 -4.85 -47.49 -38.31
C ASP A 351 -6.37 -47.72 -38.26
N ASP A 352 -7.04 -47.67 -39.41
CA ASP A 352 -8.50 -47.80 -39.58
C ASP A 352 -9.03 -49.26 -39.43
N GLU A 353 -8.19 -50.20 -38.97
CA GLU A 353 -8.52 -51.62 -38.75
C GLU A 353 -8.39 -52.03 -37.26
N ALA A 354 -8.73 -51.15 -36.32
CA ALA A 354 -8.72 -51.47 -34.89
C ALA A 354 -9.93 -52.35 -34.48
N GLU A 355 -9.69 -53.55 -33.95
CA GLU A 355 -10.73 -54.41 -33.38
C GLU A 355 -11.25 -53.83 -32.06
N ARG A 356 -12.58 -53.75 -31.92
CA ARG A 356 -13.25 -53.29 -30.70
C ARG A 356 -13.05 -54.31 -29.57
N CYS A 357 -12.78 -53.86 -28.35
CA CYS A 357 -12.66 -54.77 -27.21
C CYS A 357 -13.99 -55.51 -26.99
N ASN A 358 -13.99 -56.84 -27.13
CA ASN A 358 -15.17 -57.69 -26.98
C ASN A 358 -15.41 -58.16 -25.52
N SER A 359 -14.83 -57.46 -24.53
CA SER A 359 -15.01 -57.83 -23.12
C SER A 359 -16.48 -57.79 -22.74
N THR A 360 -16.97 -58.91 -22.23
CA THR A 360 -18.36 -59.03 -21.73
C THR A 360 -18.49 -58.69 -20.25
N ARG A 361 -17.36 -58.43 -19.58
CA ARG A 361 -17.29 -58.11 -18.16
C ARG A 361 -17.35 -56.60 -17.97
N PRO A 362 -18.03 -56.11 -16.92
CA PRO A 362 -18.03 -54.68 -16.61
C PRO A 362 -16.62 -54.22 -16.25
N MET A 363 -16.30 -52.99 -16.61
CA MET A 363 -15.11 -52.29 -16.15
C MET A 363 -15.17 -52.14 -14.63
N VAL A 364 -14.00 -52.14 -14.00
CA VAL A 364 -13.91 -52.07 -12.54
C VAL A 364 -13.27 -50.77 -12.10
N PRO A 365 -13.70 -50.18 -10.98
CA PRO A 365 -13.07 -48.98 -10.47
C PRO A 365 -11.63 -49.29 -10.03
N VAL A 366 -10.71 -48.43 -10.41
CA VAL A 366 -9.29 -48.50 -10.06
C VAL A 366 -8.87 -47.15 -9.51
N VAL A 367 -8.19 -47.19 -8.36
CA VAL A 367 -7.54 -46.02 -7.77
C VAL A 367 -6.12 -46.00 -8.31
N GLU A 368 -5.80 -45.02 -9.13
CA GLU A 368 -4.44 -44.86 -9.63
C GLU A 368 -3.54 -44.28 -8.54
N THR A 369 -2.34 -44.82 -8.42
CA THR A 369 -1.32 -44.34 -7.47
C THR A 369 -0.28 -43.42 -8.14
N GLY A 370 -0.54 -42.92 -9.35
CA GLY A 370 0.39 -42.16 -10.20
C GLY A 370 -0.04 -40.72 -10.48
N LEU A 371 0.90 -39.93 -11.02
CA LEU A 371 0.78 -38.51 -11.42
C LEU A 371 -0.12 -38.32 -12.67
N GLY A 372 -1.29 -38.96 -12.72
CA GLY A 372 -2.31 -38.76 -13.75
C GLY A 372 -3.28 -37.61 -13.41
N ASP A 373 -4.02 -37.12 -14.40
CA ASP A 373 -5.01 -36.03 -14.26
C ASP A 373 -6.28 -36.42 -13.45
N TYR A 374 -6.35 -37.64 -12.90
CA TYR A 374 -7.47 -38.18 -12.13
C TYR A 374 -6.94 -39.17 -11.09
N ALA A 375 -7.56 -39.18 -9.91
CA ALA A 375 -7.17 -40.03 -8.80
C ALA A 375 -7.96 -41.37 -8.78
N VAL A 376 -9.11 -41.44 -9.48
CA VAL A 376 -9.89 -42.67 -9.61
C VAL A 376 -10.58 -42.79 -10.98
N GLY A 377 -10.41 -43.94 -11.66
CA GLY A 377 -10.98 -44.24 -12.97
C GLY A 377 -11.63 -45.64 -13.05
N PHE A 378 -12.11 -46.03 -14.23
CA PHE A 378 -12.57 -47.40 -14.49
C PHE A 378 -11.63 -48.07 -15.49
N GLU A 379 -11.19 -49.29 -15.20
CA GLU A 379 -10.28 -50.06 -16.05
C GLU A 379 -10.96 -51.32 -16.59
N CYS A 380 -10.77 -51.61 -17.87
CA CYS A 380 -11.13 -52.88 -18.46
C CYS A 380 -10.08 -53.95 -18.13
N ARG A 381 -10.49 -55.05 -17.48
CA ARG A 381 -9.58 -56.14 -17.10
C ARG A 381 -8.95 -56.93 -18.27
N GLU A 382 -9.48 -56.79 -19.47
CA GLU A 382 -9.03 -57.56 -20.65
C GLU A 382 -8.06 -56.78 -21.52
N CYS A 383 -8.36 -55.51 -21.82
CA CYS A 383 -7.52 -54.65 -22.67
C CYS A 383 -6.75 -53.55 -21.91
N GLN A 384 -6.94 -53.44 -20.59
CA GLN A 384 -6.30 -52.44 -19.72
C GLN A 384 -6.60 -50.98 -20.11
N TRP A 385 -7.64 -50.76 -20.91
CA TRP A 385 -8.11 -49.42 -21.22
C TRP A 385 -8.77 -48.81 -19.99
N ASP A 386 -8.35 -47.61 -19.64
CA ASP A 386 -8.90 -46.79 -18.58
C ASP A 386 -9.79 -45.67 -19.13
N GLU A 387 -10.92 -45.42 -18.48
CA GLU A 387 -11.86 -44.37 -18.87
C GLU A 387 -12.25 -43.51 -17.66
N LYS A 388 -12.40 -42.19 -17.91
CA LYS A 388 -12.80 -41.22 -16.89
C LYS A 388 -14.25 -41.47 -16.45
N PRO A 389 -14.61 -41.23 -15.18
CA PRO A 389 -15.98 -41.42 -14.70
C PRO A 389 -17.02 -40.56 -15.42
N ASP A 390 -16.60 -39.43 -16.01
CA ASP A 390 -17.50 -38.39 -16.54
C ASP A 390 -18.02 -38.64 -17.95
N THR A 391 -17.47 -39.60 -18.71
CA THR A 391 -17.74 -39.65 -20.15
C THR A 391 -19.14 -40.15 -20.49
N TYR A 392 -19.74 -41.08 -19.72
CA TYR A 392 -21.04 -41.68 -20.09
C TYR A 392 -21.90 -42.24 -18.94
N LEU A 393 -21.44 -42.17 -17.68
CA LEU A 393 -21.98 -43.01 -16.59
C LEU A 393 -22.81 -42.27 -15.54
N GLY A 394 -23.19 -41.02 -15.81
CA GLY A 394 -23.92 -40.20 -14.85
C GLY A 394 -24.55 -38.93 -15.41
N GLN A 395 -25.05 -38.95 -16.65
CA GLN A 395 -26.05 -37.95 -17.04
C GLN A 395 -27.39 -38.31 -16.36
N ASP A 396 -27.53 -37.94 -15.09
CA ASP A 396 -28.84 -37.70 -14.52
C ASP A 396 -29.25 -36.29 -14.96
N ASP A 397 -30.43 -36.14 -15.55
CA ASP A 397 -31.04 -34.88 -16.05
C ASP A 397 -31.34 -33.83 -14.94
N ASN A 398 -30.67 -33.87 -13.79
CA ASN A 398 -30.87 -32.95 -12.67
C ASN A 398 -29.54 -32.27 -12.29
N ASP A 399 -29.07 -31.39 -13.17
CA ASP A 399 -28.33 -30.21 -12.74
C ASP A 399 -29.33 -29.24 -12.07
N GLU A 400 -29.77 -29.55 -10.85
CA GLU A 400 -30.28 -28.50 -9.96
C GLU A 400 -29.06 -27.73 -9.46
N GLU A 401 -28.94 -26.52 -9.98
CA GLU A 401 -28.05 -25.46 -9.53
C GLU A 401 -27.96 -25.47 -7.99
N GLU A 402 -26.76 -25.72 -7.46
CA GLU A 402 -26.44 -25.31 -6.09
C GLU A 402 -26.46 -23.77 -6.09
N GLU A 403 -27.64 -23.20 -5.81
CA GLU A 403 -27.78 -21.79 -5.45
C GLU A 403 -26.81 -21.51 -4.30
N GLU A 404 -25.78 -20.71 -4.59
CA GLU A 404 -25.03 -19.97 -3.60
C GLU A 404 -26.03 -19.12 -2.80
N THR A 405 -26.41 -19.59 -1.61
CA THR A 405 -27.07 -18.73 -0.64
C THR A 405 -26.02 -17.76 -0.11
N ASP A 406 -25.91 -16.61 -0.75
CA ASP A 406 -25.38 -15.40 -0.14
C ASP A 406 -26.13 -15.14 1.17
N VAL A 407 -25.41 -15.24 2.28
CA VAL A 407 -25.89 -14.81 3.60
C VAL A 407 -25.48 -13.35 3.76
N ASP A 408 -26.50 -12.48 3.68
CA ASP A 408 -26.49 -11.09 4.17
C ASP A 408 -26.05 -10.96 5.64
#